data_AF-A0A1F9DFX8-F1
#
_entry.id   AF-A0A1F9DFX8-F1
#
_cell.length_a   1.000
_cell.length_b   1.000
_cell.length_c   1.000
_cell.angle_alpha   90.00
_cell.angle_beta   90.00
_cell.angle_gamma   90.00
#
_symmetry.space_group_name_H-M   'P 1'
#
loop_
_entity.id
_entity.type
_entity.pdbx_description
1 polymer ?
#
loop_
_entity_poly.entity_id
_entity_poly.type
_entity_poly.pdbx_seq_one_letter_code
_entity_poly.pdbx_strand_id
1 'polypeptide(L)' 'MANISVVQTVAVPQKPVRPKKALNIVLGIISGAVSGPGHGFFSEYTNRGLSTPERGERHLGLPVFGTVPYKEKE' A
#
# COMPACT_ATOMS: atom_id res chain seq x y z
N MET A 1 -17.22 56.04 30.60
CA MET A 1 -18.08 54.86 30.38
C MET A 1 -18.08 54.57 28.88
N ALA A 2 -17.49 53.46 28.44
CA ALA A 2 -17.42 53.10 27.03
C ALA A 2 -18.57 52.15 26.69
N ASN A 3 -19.40 52.56 25.73
CA ASN A 3 -20.53 51.77 25.23
C ASN A 3 -20.00 50.80 24.17
N ILE A 4 -20.01 49.50 24.48
CA ILE A 4 -19.68 48.47 23.51
C ILE A 4 -20.97 47.98 22.85
N SER A 5 -21.21 48.43 21.62
CA SER A 5 -22.29 47.90 20.79
C SER A 5 -21.76 46.68 20.04
N VAL A 6 -22.39 45.52 20.24
CA VAL A 6 -22.05 44.28 19.53
C VAL A 6 -22.53 44.42 18.09
N VAL A 7 -21.61 44.74 17.16
CA VAL A 7 -21.91 44.98 15.74
C VAL A 7 -22.08 43.68 14.94
N GLN A 8 -21.57 42.54 15.42
CA GLN A 8 -21.61 41.30 14.66
C GLN A 8 -21.83 40.05 15.52
N THR A 9 -22.93 39.34 15.25
CA THR A 9 -23.20 38.00 15.78
C THR A 9 -22.27 36.98 15.12
N VAL A 10 -21.67 36.11 15.93
CA VAL A 10 -20.73 35.07 15.49
C VAL A 10 -21.42 34.12 14.49
N ALA A 11 -20.95 34.12 13.25
CA ALA A 11 -21.42 33.19 12.23
C ALA A 11 -20.83 31.79 12.51
N VAL A 12 -21.68 30.86 12.91
CA VAL A 12 -21.30 29.46 13.10
C VAL A 12 -21.03 28.82 11.72
N PRO A 13 -19.88 28.16 11.52
CA PRO A 13 -19.57 27.55 10.23
C PRO A 13 -20.58 26.44 9.89
N GLN A 14 -21.34 26.64 8.81
CA GLN A 14 -22.34 25.70 8.30
C GLN A 14 -21.74 24.37 7.80
N LYS A 15 -20.44 24.38 7.46
CA LYS A 15 -19.71 23.21 6.99
C LYS A 15 -18.45 23.01 7.83
N PRO A 16 -18.09 21.75 8.15
CA PRO A 16 -16.86 21.46 8.85
C PRO A 16 -15.65 21.96 8.05
N VAL A 17 -14.79 22.76 8.68
CA VAL A 17 -13.54 23.23 8.06
C VAL A 17 -12.59 22.06 7.80
N ARG A 18 -12.64 21.02 8.65
CA ARG A 18 -11.86 19.77 8.58
C ARG A 18 -12.66 18.64 9.27
N PRO A 19 -12.43 17.35 8.95
CA PRO A 19 -11.62 16.82 7.87
C PRO A 19 -12.41 16.71 6.54
N LYS A 20 -11.70 16.84 5.41
CA LYS A 20 -12.26 16.65 4.07
C LYS A 20 -12.39 15.16 3.76
N LYS A 21 -13.46 14.53 4.27
CA LYS A 21 -13.67 13.06 4.21
C LYS A 21 -13.47 12.46 2.81
N ALA A 22 -14.05 13.09 1.78
CA ALA A 22 -13.93 12.63 0.40
C ALA A 22 -12.47 12.60 -0.10
N LEU A 23 -11.69 13.65 0.23
CA LEU A 23 -10.28 13.71 -0.15
C LEU A 23 -9.47 12.60 0.52
N ASN A 24 -9.70 12.37 1.82
CA ASN A 24 -8.99 11.32 2.55
C ASN A 24 -9.30 9.92 2.03
N ILE A 25 -10.55 9.66 1.63
CA ILE A 25 -10.94 8.38 1.04
C ILE A 25 -10.25 8.17 -0.31
N VAL A 26 -10.26 9.18 -1.18
CA VAL A 26 -9.57 9.11 -2.49
C VAL A 26 -8.07 8.86 -2.30
N LEU A 27 -7.44 9.59 -1.37
CA LEU A 27 -6.02 9.38 -1.04
C LEU A 27 -5.74 7.97 -0.52
N GLY A 28 -6.65 7.41 0.29
CA GLY A 28 -6.55 6.03 0.78
C GLY A 28 -6.63 5.01 -0.35
N ILE A 29 -7.58 5.17 -1.28
CA ILE A 29 -7.75 4.28 -2.44
C ILE A 29 -6.49 4.31 -3.32
N ILE A 30 -5.98 5.50 -3.64
CA ILE A 30 -4.78 5.66 -4.47
C ILE A 30 -3.57 5.02 -3.75
N SER A 31 -3.40 5.30 -2.47
CA SER A 31 -2.29 4.76 -1.68
C SER A 31 -2.33 3.23 -1.62
N GLY A 32 -3.52 2.64 -1.43
CA GLY A 32 -3.71 1.19 -1.44
C GLY A 32 -3.47 0.58 -2.82
N ALA A 33 -3.97 1.21 -3.89
CA ALA A 33 -3.79 0.73 -5.26
C ALA A 33 -2.32 0.73 -5.71
N VAL A 34 -1.52 1.68 -5.22
CA VAL A 34 -0.07 1.71 -5.47
C VAL A 34 0.67 0.70 -4.58
N SER A 35 0.33 0.67 -3.28
CA SER A 35 1.06 -0.16 -2.31
C SER A 35 0.74 -1.64 -2.43
N GLY A 36 -0.46 -2.03 -2.83
CA GLY A 36 -0.88 -3.43 -2.96
C GLY A 36 0.01 -4.25 -3.91
N PRO A 37 0.03 -3.95 -5.23
CA PRO A 37 0.90 -4.65 -6.17
C PRO A 37 2.38 -4.42 -5.83
N GLY A 38 2.76 -3.20 -5.40
CA GLY A 38 4.12 -2.89 -5.00
C GLY A 38 4.62 -3.80 -3.87
N HIS A 39 3.78 -4.10 -2.89
CA HIS A 39 4.11 -5.01 -1.79
C HIS A 39 4.26 -6.46 -2.26
N GLY A 40 3.41 -6.93 -3.18
CA GLY A 40 3.55 -8.26 -3.78
C GLY A 40 4.88 -8.44 -4.51
N PHE A 41 5.24 -7.48 -5.36
CA PHE A 41 6.54 -7.49 -6.06
C PHE A 41 7.72 -7.34 -5.09
N PHE A 42 7.59 -6.52 -4.05
CA PHE A 42 8.64 -6.33 -3.05
C PHE A 42 8.91 -7.62 -2.26
N SER A 43 7.85 -8.34 -1.91
CA SER A 43 7.94 -9.66 -1.27
C SER A 43 8.68 -10.64 -2.17
N GLU A 44 8.29 -10.73 -3.45
CA GLU A 44 8.96 -11.60 -4.43
C GLU A 44 10.41 -11.20 -4.70
N TYR A 45 10.70 -9.90 -4.75
CA TYR A 45 12.08 -9.40 -4.94
C TYR A 45 12.98 -9.75 -3.76
N THR A 46 12.45 -9.67 -2.54
CA THR A 46 13.19 -10.04 -1.31
C THR A 46 13.29 -11.56 -1.16
N ASN A 47 12.39 -12.31 -1.78
CA ASN A 47 12.42 -13.76 -1.83
C ASN A 47 13.61 -14.25 -2.69
N ARG A 48 14.74 -14.55 -2.02
CA ARG A 48 15.94 -15.14 -2.63
C ARG A 48 15.86 -16.66 -2.75
N GLY A 49 14.69 -17.20 -3.05
CA GLY A 49 14.48 -18.63 -3.25
C GLY A 49 15.13 -19.16 -4.54
N LEU A 50 15.52 -20.44 -4.55
CA LEU A 50 15.92 -21.19 -5.75
C LEU A 50 14.67 -21.65 -6.55
N SER A 51 13.72 -20.75 -6.77
CA SER A 51 12.42 -21.06 -7.38
C SER A 51 12.49 -21.36 -8.88
N THR A 52 13.68 -21.25 -9.48
CA THR A 52 13.92 -21.46 -10.92
C THR A 52 15.12 -22.38 -11.08
N PRO A 53 15.07 -23.37 -11.99
CA PRO A 53 16.18 -24.32 -12.22
C PRO A 53 17.49 -23.60 -12.55
N GLU A 54 17.49 -22.54 -13.37
CA GLU A 54 18.71 -21.77 -13.67
C GLU A 54 19.31 -21.06 -12.46
N ARG A 55 18.49 -20.64 -11.48
CA ARG A 55 19.01 -20.09 -10.22
C ARG A 55 19.66 -21.20 -9.38
N GLY A 56 19.08 -22.39 -9.37
CA GLY A 56 19.65 -23.59 -8.74
C GLY A 56 21.01 -23.97 -9.33
N GLU A 57 21.10 -24.09 -10.65
CA GLU A 57 22.36 -24.43 -11.34
C GLU A 57 23.49 -23.42 -11.02
N ARG A 58 23.19 -22.12 -11.05
CA ARG A 58 24.19 -21.08 -10.78
C ARG A 58 24.64 -21.02 -9.32
N HIS A 59 23.74 -21.27 -8.37
CA HIS A 59 24.09 -21.23 -6.94
C HIS A 59 24.79 -22.51 -6.46
N LEU A 60 24.39 -23.66 -7.01
CA LEU A 60 24.88 -24.97 -6.58
C LEU A 60 26.04 -25.47 -7.45
N GLY A 61 26.24 -24.90 -8.64
CA GLY A 61 27.28 -25.31 -9.60
C GLY A 61 27.04 -26.69 -10.22
N LEU A 62 25.81 -27.21 -10.11
CA LEU A 62 25.43 -28.55 -10.56
C LEU A 62 24.39 -28.43 -11.68
N PRO A 63 24.52 -29.20 -12.78
CA PRO A 63 23.50 -29.22 -13.83
C PRO A 63 22.18 -29.78 -13.29
N VAL A 64 21.07 -29.12 -13.60
CA VAL A 64 19.73 -29.55 -13.21
C VAL A 64 19.24 -30.60 -14.18
N PHE A 65 19.23 -31.86 -13.74
CA PHE A 65 18.80 -33.00 -14.55
C PHE A 65 17.26 -33.13 -14.66
N GLY A 66 16.50 -32.40 -13.84
CA GLY A 66 15.05 -32.38 -13.90
C GLY A 66 14.41 -31.62 -12.73
N THR A 67 13.20 -31.12 -12.93
CA THR A 67 12.38 -30.43 -11.91
C THR A 67 11.21 -31.32 -11.50
N VAL A 68 11.07 -31.60 -10.20
CA VAL A 68 9.92 -32.33 -9.66
C VAL A 68 8.82 -31.32 -9.32
N PRO A 69 7.67 -31.33 -10.01
CA PRO A 69 6.56 -30.44 -9.67
C PRO A 69 5.92 -30.90 -8.36
N TYR A 70 5.90 -30.02 -7.36
CA TYR A 70 5.14 -30.26 -6.12
C TYR A 70 3.66 -29.97 -6.38
N LYS A 71 2.81 -30.99 -6.29
CA LYS A 71 1.35 -30.83 -6.19
C LYS A 71 0.97 -30.97 -4.73
N GLU A 72 0.39 -29.92 -4.16
CA GLU A 72 -0.28 -30.00 -2.87
C GLU A 72 -1.47 -30.96 -2.98
N LYS A 73 -1.59 -31.86 -2.01
CA LYS A 73 -2.62 -32.89 -1.97
C LYS A 73 -3.88 -32.23 -1.37
N GLU A 74 -4.99 -32.25 -2.11
CA GLU A 74 -6.32 -31.89 -1.60
C GLU A 74 -6.71 -32.72 -0.37
#